data_AF-A0A7S1LVU6-F1
#
_entry.id   AF-A0A7S1LVU6-F1
#
_cell.length_a   1.000
_cell.length_b   1.000
_cell.length_c   1.000
_cell.angle_alpha   90.00
_cell.angle_beta   90.00
_cell.angle_gamma   90.00
#
_symmetry.space_group_name_H-M   'P 1'
#
loop_
_entity.id
_entity.type
_entity.pdbx_description
1 polymer ?
#
loop_
_entity_poly.entity_id
_entity_poly.type
_entity_poly.pdbx_seq_one_letter_code
_entity_poly.pdbx_strand_id
1 'polypeptide(L)'
;MANAASNCDGCGAEAPTMQCPKCKELSLTPSYFCGQACFKANWGKHKVKHTTEKPACTVETMTEVERKLFNFKGPLRPGLITPRRFVPAHIPRPDYADRADGSAPSEEAARAAKIPRWSGNDLEKIKRVCKLSREVLDAACRAVKPGVTTDEIDRVVHEETIKRNMYPSPLNYYNFPKSVCTSVNEIICHGIPD
;
A
#
# COMPACT_ATOMS: atom_id res chain seq x y z
N MET A 1 2.93 36.20 1.04
CA MET A 1 2.57 34.86 0.53
C MET A 1 1.18 34.97 -0.04
N ALA A 2 1.02 34.81 -1.35
CA ALA A 2 -0.25 35.02 -2.04
C ALA A 2 -1.25 33.92 -1.64
N ASN A 3 -2.40 34.32 -1.10
CA ASN A 3 -3.54 33.43 -0.86
C ASN A 3 -3.96 32.86 -2.22
N ALA A 4 -3.82 31.55 -2.42
CA ALA A 4 -4.48 30.87 -3.52
C ALA A 4 -5.99 31.17 -3.37
N ALA A 5 -6.60 31.71 -4.42
CA ALA A 5 -8.04 31.94 -4.48
C ALA A 5 -8.74 30.59 -4.32
N SER A 6 -9.11 30.23 -3.09
CA SER A 6 -9.90 29.05 -2.81
C SER A 6 -11.33 29.39 -3.20
N ASN A 7 -11.85 28.80 -4.27
CA ASN A 7 -13.26 28.96 -4.61
C ASN A 7 -14.14 28.24 -3.59
N CYS A 8 -15.38 28.68 -3.47
CA CYS A 8 -16.38 28.02 -2.64
C CYS A 8 -16.62 26.59 -3.12
N ASP A 9 -16.39 25.60 -2.25
CA ASP A 9 -16.63 24.17 -2.54
C ASP A 9 -18.11 23.83 -2.80
N GLY A 10 -19.03 24.72 -2.42
CA GLY A 10 -20.47 24.52 -2.60
C GLY A 10 -21.03 25.09 -3.90
N CYS A 11 -20.74 26.36 -4.20
CA CYS A 11 -21.33 27.07 -5.34
C CYS A 11 -20.30 27.61 -6.35
N GLY A 12 -19.00 27.42 -6.12
CA GLY A 12 -17.93 27.85 -7.03
C GLY A 12 -17.59 29.35 -6.98
N ALA A 13 -18.27 30.15 -6.16
CA ALA A 13 -18.00 31.58 -6.04
C ALA A 13 -16.61 31.87 -5.46
N GLU A 14 -16.01 32.98 -5.91
CA GLU A 14 -14.71 33.46 -5.44
C GLU A 14 -14.80 34.09 -4.04
N ALA A 15 -13.70 34.06 -3.28
CA ALA A 15 -13.59 34.63 -1.93
C ALA A 15 -14.61 34.12 -0.88
N PRO A 16 -14.68 32.80 -0.60
CA PRO A 16 -15.49 32.25 0.47
C PRO A 16 -14.97 32.68 1.85
N THR A 17 -15.89 32.99 2.77
CA THR A 17 -15.58 33.59 4.08
C THR A 17 -15.57 32.58 5.22
N MET A 18 -16.17 31.40 5.03
CA MET A 18 -16.37 30.41 6.09
C MET A 18 -15.60 29.12 5.77
N GLN A 19 -14.64 28.76 6.63
CA GLN A 19 -13.99 27.45 6.58
C GLN A 19 -14.89 26.39 7.25
N CYS A 20 -14.93 25.16 6.71
CA CYS A 20 -15.59 24.05 7.38
C CYS A 20 -14.96 23.77 8.76
N PRO A 21 -15.72 23.83 9.87
CA PRO A 21 -15.19 23.56 11.20
C PRO A 21 -14.66 22.13 11.35
N LYS A 22 -15.30 21.14 10.69
CA LYS A 22 -14.90 19.73 10.75
C LYS A 22 -13.60 19.45 9.98
N CYS A 23 -13.36 20.10 8.84
CA CYS A 23 -12.07 20.04 8.13
C CYS A 23 -10.94 20.54 9.05
N LYS A 24 -11.18 21.64 9.75
CA LYS A 24 -10.22 22.26 10.67
C LYS A 24 -9.95 21.38 11.88
N GLU A 25 -10.99 20.75 12.45
CA GLU A 25 -10.89 19.81 13.57
C GLU A 25 -10.13 18.53 13.18
N LEU A 26 -10.41 17.98 12.00
CA LEU A 26 -9.80 16.72 11.51
C LEU A 26 -8.44 16.92 10.82
N SER A 27 -7.92 18.15 10.76
CA SER A 27 -6.67 18.49 10.04
C SER A 27 -6.66 18.01 8.58
N LEU A 28 -7.83 17.98 7.92
CA LEU A 28 -7.98 17.65 6.51
C LEU A 28 -7.74 18.88 5.62
N THR A 29 -7.60 18.66 4.31
CA THR A 29 -7.50 19.74 3.32
C THR A 29 -8.62 20.79 3.56
N PRO A 30 -8.28 22.07 3.77
CA PRO A 30 -9.27 23.11 4.07
C PRO A 30 -10.30 23.28 2.95
N SER A 31 -11.57 23.12 3.29
CA SER A 31 -12.69 23.47 2.41
C SER A 31 -13.38 24.74 2.88
N TYR A 32 -13.78 25.58 1.93
CA TYR A 32 -14.35 26.90 2.18
C TYR A 32 -15.71 27.08 1.52
N PHE A 33 -16.59 27.81 2.20
CA PHE A 33 -17.96 28.10 1.79
C PHE A 33 -18.26 29.60 1.92
N CYS A 34 -19.18 30.11 1.09
CA CYS A 34 -19.58 31.54 1.13
C CYS A 34 -20.25 31.96 2.45
N GLY A 35 -20.73 31.02 3.26
CA GLY A 35 -21.39 31.28 4.53
C GLY A 35 -22.25 30.10 4.99
N GLN A 36 -22.95 30.28 6.12
CA GLN A 36 -23.71 29.21 6.79
C GLN A 36 -24.81 28.61 5.90
N ALA A 37 -25.48 29.43 5.07
CA ALA A 37 -26.53 28.97 4.17
C ALA A 37 -25.98 28.06 3.06
N CYS A 38 -24.88 28.48 2.41
CA CYS A 38 -24.19 27.69 1.38
C CYS A 38 -23.63 26.37 1.96
N PHE A 39 -23.07 26.44 3.18
CA PHE A 39 -22.59 25.27 3.91
C PHE A 39 -23.70 24.27 4.20
N LYS A 40 -24.85 24.72 4.75
CA LYS A 40 -25.99 23.83 5.05
C LYS A 40 -26.55 23.18 3.79
N ALA A 41 -26.69 23.94 2.70
CA ALA A 41 -27.21 23.42 1.42
C ALA A 41 -26.29 22.36 0.80
N ASN A 42 -24.98 22.48 0.96
CA ASN A 42 -23.99 21.58 0.36
C ASN A 42 -23.41 20.54 1.34
N TRP A 43 -23.83 20.56 2.60
CA TRP A 43 -23.33 19.66 3.65
C TRP A 43 -23.50 18.18 3.27
N GLY A 44 -24.60 17.81 2.62
CA GLY A 44 -24.86 16.43 2.19
C GLY A 44 -23.79 15.86 1.27
N LYS A 45 -23.20 16.67 0.39
CA LYS A 45 -22.11 16.29 -0.51
C LYS A 45 -20.75 16.43 0.18
N HIS A 46 -20.57 17.49 0.95
CA HIS A 46 -19.31 17.79 1.62
C HIS A 46 -18.98 16.82 2.76
N LYS A 47 -19.99 16.30 3.49
CA LYS A 47 -19.80 15.36 4.60
C LYS A 47 -19.11 14.06 4.20
N VAL A 48 -19.10 13.72 2.90
CA VAL A 48 -18.38 12.55 2.38
C VAL A 48 -16.85 12.73 2.51
N LYS A 49 -16.34 13.97 2.49
CA LYS A 49 -14.93 14.26 2.79
C LYS A 49 -14.59 14.05 4.28
N HIS A 50 -15.60 13.96 5.14
CA HIS A 50 -15.48 13.75 6.60
C HIS A 50 -15.84 12.33 7.03
N THR A 51 -16.54 11.58 6.18
CA THR A 51 -16.64 10.14 6.38
C THR A 51 -15.26 9.56 6.10
N THR A 52 -14.48 9.44 7.17
CA THR A 52 -13.50 8.37 7.26
C THR A 52 -14.28 7.05 7.25
N GLU A 53 -14.79 6.67 6.08
CA GLU A 53 -14.57 5.29 5.71
C GLU A 53 -13.05 5.17 5.73
N LYS A 54 -12.52 4.67 6.86
CA LYS A 54 -11.23 3.99 6.83
C LYS A 54 -11.32 3.16 5.57
N PRO A 55 -10.42 3.34 4.57
CA PRO A 55 -10.39 2.38 3.48
C PRO A 55 -10.38 1.04 4.19
N ALA A 56 -11.42 0.23 3.97
CA ALA A 56 -11.57 -1.06 4.62
C ALA A 56 -10.21 -1.74 4.49
N CYS A 57 -9.76 -2.48 5.51
CA CYS A 57 -8.60 -3.32 5.32
C CYS A 57 -8.87 -4.15 4.06
N THR A 58 -8.22 -3.82 2.93
CA THR A 58 -8.54 -4.41 1.62
C THR A 58 -8.01 -5.84 1.53
N VAL A 59 -7.43 -6.33 2.63
CA VAL A 59 -6.85 -7.65 2.73
C VAL A 59 -7.70 -8.40 3.74
N GLU A 60 -8.55 -9.27 3.21
CA GLU A 60 -9.35 -10.17 4.04
C GLU A 60 -8.41 -11.09 4.84
N THR A 61 -8.52 -11.01 6.16
CA THR A 61 -7.90 -11.98 7.08
C THR A 61 -8.91 -13.07 7.39
N MET A 62 -8.45 -14.29 7.65
CA MET A 62 -9.34 -15.36 8.11
C MET A 62 -10.17 -14.91 9.32
N THR A 63 -11.48 -15.06 9.21
CA THR A 63 -12.43 -14.85 10.30
C THR A 63 -12.18 -15.83 11.44
N GLU A 64 -12.72 -15.54 12.62
CA GLU A 64 -12.63 -16.47 13.76
C GLU A 64 -13.26 -17.84 13.43
N VAL A 65 -14.34 -17.85 12.66
CA VAL A 65 -15.02 -19.07 12.23
C VAL A 65 -14.13 -19.89 11.28
N GLU A 66 -13.56 -19.25 10.26
CA GLU A 66 -12.65 -19.92 9.31
C GLU A 66 -11.41 -20.47 10.02
N ARG A 67 -10.85 -19.73 10.98
CA ARG A 67 -9.72 -20.20 11.79
C ARG A 67 -10.07 -21.41 12.64
N LYS A 68 -11.32 -21.55 13.11
CA LYS A 68 -11.76 -22.73 13.87
C LYS A 68 -12.03 -23.93 12.97
N LEU A 69 -12.53 -23.69 11.75
CA LEU A 69 -12.87 -24.74 10.80
C LEU A 69 -11.66 -25.26 10.00
N PHE A 70 -10.61 -24.46 9.84
CA PHE A 70 -9.42 -24.84 9.08
C PHE A 70 -8.53 -25.82 9.87
N ASN A 71 -8.16 -26.92 9.23
CA ASN A 71 -7.30 -27.96 9.82
C ASN A 71 -5.81 -27.62 9.70
N PHE A 72 -5.31 -26.77 10.60
CA PHE A 72 -3.89 -26.41 10.68
C PHE A 72 -2.99 -27.63 10.95
N LYS A 73 -1.83 -27.68 10.26
CA LYS A 73 -0.86 -28.79 10.37
C LYS A 73 0.18 -28.61 11.47
N GLY A 74 0.21 -27.45 12.11
CA GLY A 74 1.11 -27.14 13.22
C GLY A 74 0.52 -26.10 14.15
N PRO A 75 1.30 -25.60 15.13
CA PRO A 75 0.83 -24.65 16.13
C PRO A 75 0.66 -23.21 15.60
N LEU A 76 1.27 -22.85 14.47
CA LEU A 76 1.23 -21.47 13.95
C LEU A 76 -0.18 -21.11 13.47
N ARG A 77 -0.59 -19.85 13.66
CA ARG A 77 -1.89 -19.31 13.24
C ARG A 77 -1.71 -17.94 12.58
N PRO A 78 -2.56 -17.57 11.61
CA PRO A 78 -2.52 -16.25 11.01
C PRO A 78 -2.98 -15.18 12.01
N GLY A 79 -2.19 -14.11 12.07
CA GLY A 79 -2.43 -12.87 12.78
C GLY A 79 -3.29 -11.89 11.98
N LEU A 80 -3.24 -10.61 12.39
CA LEU A 80 -3.98 -9.53 11.75
C LEU A 80 -3.13 -8.89 10.67
N ILE A 81 -3.60 -8.95 9.42
CA ILE A 81 -2.91 -8.29 8.31
C ILE A 81 -3.26 -6.80 8.30
N THR A 82 -2.25 -5.93 8.41
CA THR A 82 -2.43 -4.48 8.27
C THR A 82 -2.63 -4.07 6.79
N PRO A 83 -3.25 -2.91 6.49
CA PRO A 83 -3.48 -2.47 5.11
C PRO A 83 -2.21 -2.41 4.25
N ARG A 84 -2.38 -2.48 2.92
CA ARG A 84 -1.28 -2.35 1.95
C ARG A 84 -0.55 -1.02 2.15
N ARG A 85 0.79 -1.07 2.14
CA ARG A 85 1.64 0.12 2.32
C ARG A 85 1.73 0.94 1.02
N PHE A 86 1.77 2.26 1.17
CA PHE A 86 1.77 3.20 0.05
C PHE A 86 3.14 3.25 -0.66
N VAL A 87 3.12 3.09 -1.99
CA VAL A 87 4.31 3.27 -2.85
C VAL A 87 4.20 4.61 -3.58
N PRO A 88 5.16 5.55 -3.41
CA PRO A 88 5.18 6.83 -4.10
C PRO A 88 5.08 6.73 -5.63
N ALA A 89 4.38 7.69 -6.24
CA ALA A 89 4.09 7.69 -7.68
C ALA A 89 5.33 7.81 -8.58
N HIS A 90 6.45 8.32 -8.08
CA HIS A 90 7.69 8.46 -8.84
C HIS A 90 8.45 7.13 -9.01
N ILE A 91 8.10 6.10 -8.24
CA ILE A 91 8.74 4.78 -8.33
C ILE A 91 8.16 4.03 -9.54
N PRO A 92 9.01 3.53 -10.46
CA PRO A 92 8.54 2.71 -11.57
C PRO A 92 7.82 1.45 -11.07
N ARG A 93 6.67 1.15 -11.68
CA ARG A 93 5.77 0.07 -11.24
C ARG A 93 5.73 -1.03 -12.30
N PRO A 94 5.71 -2.32 -11.89
CA PRO A 94 5.45 -3.42 -12.82
C PRO A 94 4.01 -3.39 -13.35
N ASP A 95 3.74 -4.14 -14.41
CA ASP A 95 2.44 -4.18 -15.10
C ASP A 95 1.27 -4.68 -14.23
N TYR A 96 1.56 -5.43 -13.16
CA TYR A 96 0.57 -5.90 -12.20
C TYR A 96 0.25 -4.91 -11.06
N ALA A 97 1.10 -3.91 -10.80
CA ALA A 97 1.08 -3.15 -9.55
C ALA A 97 -0.25 -2.45 -9.26
N ASP A 98 -0.89 -1.91 -10.30
CA ASP A 98 -2.12 -1.12 -10.18
C ASP A 98 -3.37 -1.86 -10.68
N ARG A 99 -3.23 -3.15 -11.01
CA ARG A 99 -4.34 -4.00 -11.44
C ARG A 99 -5.12 -4.50 -10.23
N ALA A 100 -6.46 -4.52 -10.34
CA ALA A 100 -7.33 -4.95 -9.26
C ALA A 100 -7.20 -6.45 -8.93
N ASP A 101 -6.81 -7.27 -9.90
CA ASP A 101 -6.58 -8.71 -9.77
C ASP A 101 -5.11 -9.06 -9.51
N GLY A 102 -4.21 -8.08 -9.64
CA GLY A 102 -2.76 -8.28 -9.54
C GLY A 102 -2.17 -9.20 -10.62
N SER A 103 -2.90 -9.50 -11.70
CA SER A 103 -2.40 -10.36 -12.78
C SER A 103 -1.20 -9.72 -13.49
N ALA A 104 -0.27 -10.53 -14.01
CA ALA A 104 0.93 -10.07 -14.71
C ALA A 104 0.88 -10.47 -16.19
N PRO A 105 0.21 -9.69 -17.07
CA PRO A 105 0.03 -10.06 -18.49
C PRO A 105 1.33 -10.32 -19.24
N SER A 106 2.41 -9.60 -18.92
CA SER A 106 3.72 -9.82 -19.54
C SER A 106 4.28 -11.22 -19.22
N GLU A 107 4.06 -11.72 -18.00
CA GLU A 107 4.46 -13.08 -17.61
C GLU A 107 3.56 -14.14 -18.25
N GLU A 108 2.25 -13.89 -18.30
CA GLU A 108 1.28 -14.79 -18.93
C GLU A 108 1.56 -14.98 -20.41
N ALA A 109 1.87 -13.90 -21.13
CA ALA A 109 2.30 -13.94 -22.53
C ALA A 109 3.65 -14.64 -22.72
N ALA A 110 4.55 -14.53 -21.73
CA ALA A 110 5.89 -15.12 -21.77
C ALA A 110 5.93 -16.58 -21.28
N ARG A 111 4.83 -17.18 -20.81
CA ARG A 111 4.82 -18.53 -20.21
C ARG A 111 5.36 -19.62 -21.14
N ALA A 112 5.18 -19.47 -22.46
CA ALA A 112 5.70 -20.38 -23.48
C ALA A 112 6.96 -19.85 -24.20
N ALA A 113 7.53 -18.74 -23.75
CA ALA A 113 8.69 -18.12 -24.38
C ALA A 113 9.97 -18.91 -24.11
N LYS A 114 10.96 -18.73 -25.00
CA LYS A 114 12.32 -19.25 -24.79
C LYS A 114 13.00 -18.48 -23.66
N ILE A 115 13.89 -19.16 -22.93
CA ILE A 115 14.69 -18.54 -21.86
C ILE A 115 15.48 -17.35 -22.43
N PRO A 116 15.31 -16.14 -21.88
CA PRO A 116 15.99 -14.95 -22.37
C PRO A 116 17.49 -15.03 -22.12
N ARG A 117 18.28 -14.53 -23.08
CA ARG A 117 19.73 -14.37 -22.96
C ARG A 117 20.07 -12.90 -22.73
N TRP A 118 20.22 -12.53 -21.47
CA TRP A 118 20.54 -11.16 -21.08
C TRP A 118 21.98 -10.79 -21.45
N SER A 119 22.19 -9.57 -21.94
CA SER A 119 23.53 -9.04 -22.26
C SER A 119 23.55 -7.51 -22.18
N GLY A 120 24.75 -6.93 -22.18
CA GLY A 120 24.92 -5.47 -22.17
C GLY A 120 24.19 -4.78 -21.02
N ASN A 121 23.41 -3.76 -21.35
CA ASN A 121 22.71 -2.91 -20.37
C ASN A 121 21.71 -3.69 -19.48
N ASP A 122 21.05 -4.72 -20.01
CA ASP A 122 20.07 -5.49 -19.22
C ASP A 122 20.75 -6.31 -18.13
N LEU A 123 21.94 -6.85 -18.41
CA LEU A 123 22.73 -7.55 -17.40
C LEU A 123 23.18 -6.58 -16.28
N GLU A 124 23.56 -5.35 -16.61
CA GLU A 124 23.94 -4.34 -15.61
C GLU A 124 22.73 -3.89 -14.76
N LYS A 125 21.54 -3.76 -15.34
CA LYS A 125 20.30 -3.51 -14.58
C LYS A 125 20.01 -4.66 -13.60
N ILE A 126 20.12 -5.91 -14.05
CA ILE A 126 19.91 -7.10 -13.21
C ILE A 126 20.91 -7.13 -12.05
N LYS A 127 22.20 -6.94 -12.32
CA LYS A 127 23.22 -6.88 -11.26
C LYS A 127 22.92 -5.78 -10.24
N ARG A 128 22.54 -4.59 -10.72
CA ARG A 128 22.21 -3.45 -9.86
C ARG A 128 21.02 -3.77 -8.96
N VAL A 129 19.91 -4.28 -9.50
CA VAL A 129 18.72 -4.60 -8.68
C VAL A 129 19.03 -5.71 -7.68
N CYS A 130 19.77 -6.77 -8.07
CA CYS A 130 20.17 -7.83 -7.14
C CYS A 130 21.02 -7.31 -5.97
N LYS A 131 21.96 -6.40 -6.22
CA LYS A 131 22.75 -5.75 -5.16
C LYS A 131 21.85 -4.99 -4.20
N LEU A 132 20.93 -4.17 -4.71
CA LEU A 132 20.01 -3.38 -3.88
C LEU A 132 19.05 -4.28 -3.09
N SER A 133 18.54 -5.36 -3.70
CA SER A 133 17.71 -6.37 -3.01
C SER A 133 18.47 -7.05 -1.87
N ARG A 134 19.78 -7.30 -2.03
CA ARG A 134 20.60 -7.82 -0.93
C ARG A 134 20.66 -6.84 0.24
N GLU A 135 20.86 -5.55 -0.03
CA GLU A 135 20.90 -4.53 1.03
C GLU A 135 19.57 -4.41 1.79
N VAL A 136 18.44 -4.59 1.09
CA VAL A 136 17.10 -4.65 1.72
C VAL A 136 16.97 -5.90 2.60
N LEU A 137 17.40 -7.07 2.11
CA LEU A 137 17.42 -8.30 2.91
C LEU A 137 18.31 -8.15 4.16
N ASP A 138 19.47 -7.52 4.02
CA ASP A 138 20.37 -7.19 5.14
C ASP A 138 19.68 -6.33 6.21
N ALA A 139 18.88 -5.35 5.79
CA ALA A 139 18.12 -4.53 6.71
C ALA A 139 17.00 -5.31 7.42
N ALA A 140 16.31 -6.19 6.69
CA ALA A 140 15.32 -7.09 7.28
C ALA A 140 15.96 -8.02 8.32
N CYS A 141 17.11 -8.63 8.01
CA CYS A 141 17.85 -9.49 8.94
C CYS A 141 18.23 -8.77 10.23
N ARG A 142 18.63 -7.49 10.16
CA ARG A 142 18.95 -6.68 11.36
C ARG A 142 17.71 -6.37 12.22
N ALA A 143 16.51 -6.40 11.67
CA ALA A 143 15.27 -6.17 12.41
C ALA A 143 14.82 -7.40 13.19
N VAL A 144 15.28 -8.61 12.82
CA VAL A 144 14.85 -9.87 13.44
C VAL A 144 15.36 -9.98 14.88
N LYS A 145 14.43 -9.99 15.83
CA LYS A 145 14.67 -10.28 17.24
C LYS A 145 13.37 -10.77 17.91
N PRO A 146 13.43 -11.47 19.06
CA PRO A 146 12.23 -11.85 19.80
C PRO A 146 11.31 -10.66 20.07
N GLY A 147 10.00 -10.87 19.86
CA GLY A 147 8.97 -9.84 20.03
C GLY A 147 8.72 -8.93 18.83
N VAL A 148 9.53 -9.01 17.76
CA VAL A 148 9.24 -8.32 16.49
C VAL A 148 8.25 -9.13 15.67
N THR A 149 7.18 -8.48 15.19
CA THR A 149 6.18 -9.11 14.32
C THR A 149 6.69 -9.22 12.88
N THR A 150 6.07 -10.09 12.10
CA THR A 150 6.39 -10.17 10.68
C THR A 150 5.93 -8.93 9.91
N ASP A 151 4.83 -8.29 10.31
CA ASP A 151 4.40 -7.00 9.73
C ASP A 151 5.41 -5.87 9.96
N GLU A 152 6.15 -5.90 11.07
CA GLU A 152 7.23 -4.96 11.35
C GLU A 152 8.45 -5.22 10.44
N ILE A 153 8.76 -6.49 10.15
CA ILE A 153 9.78 -6.86 9.16
C ILE A 153 9.35 -6.40 7.76
N ASP A 154 8.08 -6.58 7.39
CA ASP A 154 7.52 -6.06 6.13
C ASP A 154 7.64 -4.55 6.04
N ARG A 155 7.36 -3.81 7.12
CA ARG A 155 7.55 -2.35 7.17
C ARG A 155 8.98 -1.96 6.84
N VAL A 156 9.96 -2.61 7.47
CA VAL A 156 11.39 -2.35 7.20
C VAL A 156 11.72 -2.65 5.75
N VAL A 157 11.31 -3.80 5.23
CA VAL A 157 11.55 -4.17 3.82
C VAL A 157 10.93 -3.15 2.87
N HIS A 158 9.69 -2.76 3.12
CA HIS A 158 8.98 -1.77 2.32
C HIS A 158 9.76 -0.45 2.31
N GLU A 159 10.02 0.14 3.48
CA GLU A 159 10.72 1.42 3.60
C GLU A 159 12.11 1.40 2.96
N GLU A 160 12.89 0.34 3.17
CA GLU A 160 14.22 0.19 2.59
C GLU A 160 14.18 0.02 1.06
N THR A 161 13.12 -0.57 0.53
CA THR A 161 12.87 -0.68 -0.91
C THR A 161 12.52 0.69 -1.51
N ILE A 162 11.61 1.44 -0.87
CA ILE A 162 11.23 2.80 -1.28
C ILE A 162 12.44 3.76 -1.23
N LYS A 163 13.25 3.72 -0.17
CA LYS A 163 14.49 4.53 -0.04
C LYS A 163 15.46 4.34 -1.20
N ARG A 164 15.43 3.17 -1.85
CA ARG A 164 16.27 2.81 -3.00
C ARG A 164 15.60 3.10 -4.35
N ASN A 165 14.44 3.76 -4.36
CA ASN A 165 13.60 4.02 -5.53
C ASN A 165 13.22 2.73 -6.28
N MET A 166 12.92 1.68 -5.54
CA MET A 166 12.47 0.39 -6.08
C MET A 166 11.01 0.13 -5.69
N TYR A 167 10.34 -0.71 -6.48
CA TYR A 167 9.04 -1.27 -6.15
C TYR A 167 9.23 -2.62 -5.44
N PRO A 168 8.57 -2.89 -4.30
CA PRO A 168 8.61 -4.21 -3.67
C PRO A 168 7.78 -5.20 -4.49
N SER A 169 8.44 -6.00 -5.34
CA SER A 169 7.79 -6.88 -6.32
C SER A 169 6.65 -7.77 -5.79
N PRO A 170 6.71 -8.35 -4.57
CA PRO A 170 5.58 -9.13 -4.05
C PRO A 170 4.29 -8.31 -3.89
N LEU A 171 4.38 -6.99 -3.69
CA LEU A 171 3.21 -6.16 -3.41
C LEU A 171 2.25 -6.13 -4.61
N ASN A 172 1.02 -6.56 -4.37
CA ASN A 172 -0.05 -6.73 -5.35
C ASN A 172 0.21 -7.77 -6.46
N TYR A 173 1.31 -8.53 -6.43
CA TYR A 173 1.52 -9.61 -7.38
C TYR A 173 0.52 -10.74 -7.12
N TYR A 174 -0.37 -11.01 -8.07
CA TYR A 174 -1.55 -11.86 -7.89
C TYR A 174 -2.30 -11.59 -6.57
N ASN A 175 -2.50 -10.30 -6.27
CA ASN A 175 -3.14 -9.80 -5.05
C ASN A 175 -2.41 -10.05 -3.72
N PHE A 176 -1.15 -10.52 -3.74
CA PHE A 176 -0.35 -10.67 -2.54
C PHE A 176 -0.25 -9.33 -1.77
N PRO A 177 -0.57 -9.30 -0.47
CA PRO A 177 -0.91 -8.04 0.21
C PRO A 177 0.29 -7.28 0.79
N LYS A 178 1.48 -7.87 0.78
CA LYS A 178 2.66 -7.38 1.51
C LYS A 178 3.87 -7.24 0.59
N SER A 179 4.89 -6.57 1.08
CA SER A 179 6.11 -6.22 0.33
C SER A 179 7.14 -7.36 0.36
N VAL A 180 6.96 -8.34 1.23
CA VAL A 180 7.84 -9.49 1.43
C VAL A 180 7.05 -10.69 1.93
N CYS A 181 7.60 -11.89 1.78
CA CYS A 181 7.09 -13.10 2.41
C CYS A 181 7.88 -13.41 3.69
N THR A 182 7.20 -13.81 4.75
CA THR A 182 7.81 -14.23 6.04
C THR A 182 7.31 -15.61 6.43
N SER A 183 8.17 -16.61 6.31
CA SER A 183 7.84 -18.03 6.49
C SER A 183 8.42 -18.57 7.79
N VAL A 184 7.59 -18.64 8.83
CA VAL A 184 7.98 -19.11 10.17
C VAL A 184 7.73 -20.61 10.29
N ASN A 185 8.71 -21.36 10.80
CA ASN A 185 8.57 -22.78 11.18
C ASN A 185 7.99 -23.68 10.08
N GLU A 186 6.75 -24.19 10.25
CA GLU A 186 6.09 -25.11 9.31
C GLU A 186 5.60 -24.45 8.00
N ILE A 187 5.73 -23.13 7.86
CA ILE A 187 5.37 -22.41 6.64
C ILE A 187 6.46 -22.61 5.59
N ILE A 188 6.15 -23.32 4.51
CA ILE A 188 7.11 -23.66 3.45
C ILE A 188 7.60 -22.40 2.71
N CYS A 189 6.66 -21.60 2.20
CA CYS A 189 6.92 -20.37 1.47
C CYS A 189 5.66 -19.48 1.49
N HIS A 190 5.81 -18.23 1.05
CA HIS A 190 4.70 -17.28 0.87
C HIS A 190 3.88 -17.00 2.13
N GLY A 191 4.50 -17.11 3.32
CA GLY A 191 3.86 -16.61 4.55
C GLY A 191 3.60 -15.12 4.43
N ILE A 192 2.39 -14.69 4.79
CA ILE A 192 2.00 -13.28 4.73
C ILE A 192 2.42 -12.61 6.03
N PRO A 193 3.16 -11.50 5.97
CA PRO A 193 3.43 -10.68 7.15
C PRO A 193 2.16 -10.23 7.86
N ASP A 194 2.07 -10.61 9.14
CA ASP A 194 1.02 -10.26 10.12
C ASP A 194 1.61 -9.84 11.48
#